data_AF-A0A3L7W6Z1-F1
#
_entry.id   AF-A0A3L7W6Z1-F1
#
_cell.length_a   1.000
_cell.length_b   1.000
_cell.length_c   1.000
_cell.angle_alpha   90.00
_cell.angle_beta   90.00
_cell.angle_gamma   90.00
#
_symmetry.space_group_name_H-M   'P 1'
#
loop_
_entity.id
_entity.type
_entity.pdbx_description
1 polymer ?
#
loop_
_entity_poly.entity_id
_entity_poly.type
_entity_poly.pdbx_seq_one_letter_code
_entity_poly.pdbx_strand_id
1 'polypeptide(L)'
;MQFARILGFIALVAAEWVRGIGLVAAGALTYGLLGGTMPPEGGLDRAVAIASFATIALGAVDLLFSALFAATALRLRALKLPPDRPVNLQAGWSAALSLLLIVAGNPLAPQITMLALASVATAALRLIRDERGRNG
;
A
#
# COMPACT_ATOMS: atom_id res chain seq x y z
N MET A 1 6.67 24.38 0.06
CA MET A 1 5.85 23.29 0.67
C MET A 1 5.20 22.36 -0.37
N GLN A 2 4.68 22.85 -1.51
CA GLN A 2 4.01 21.99 -2.52
C GLN A 2 4.90 20.90 -3.14
N PHE A 3 6.19 21.18 -3.34
CA PHE A 3 7.15 20.20 -3.88
C PHE A 3 7.35 18.99 -2.96
N ALA A 4 7.62 19.21 -1.66
CA ALA A 4 7.78 18.14 -0.67
C ALA A 4 6.55 17.24 -0.55
N ARG A 5 5.36 17.83 -0.76
CA ARG A 5 4.07 17.14 -0.73
C ARG A 5 3.90 16.14 -1.88
N ILE A 6 4.26 16.57 -3.08
CA ILE A 6 4.25 15.72 -4.29
C ILE A 6 5.30 14.62 -4.13
N LEU A 7 6.49 14.97 -3.63
CA LEU A 7 7.56 14.01 -3.41
C LEU A 7 7.16 12.93 -2.39
N GLY A 8 6.55 13.33 -1.26
CA GLY A 8 6.06 12.40 -0.25
C GLY A 8 4.94 11.49 -0.76
N PHE A 9 4.03 12.01 -1.58
CA PHE A 9 3.00 11.19 -2.22
C PHE A 9 3.60 10.19 -3.21
N ILE A 10 4.52 10.62 -4.06
CA ILE A 10 5.21 9.74 -5.02
C ILE A 10 6.01 8.66 -4.27
N ALA A 11 6.72 9.02 -3.20
CA ALA A 11 7.47 8.08 -2.38
C ALA A 11 6.54 7.03 -1.74
N LEU A 12 5.38 7.45 -1.21
CA LEU A 12 4.39 6.53 -0.68
C LEU A 12 3.87 5.59 -1.77
N VAL A 13 3.47 6.10 -2.94
CA VAL A 13 3.03 5.27 -4.08
C VAL A 13 4.12 4.27 -4.46
N ALA A 14 5.36 4.72 -4.65
CA ALA A 14 6.46 3.85 -5.03
C ALA A 14 6.72 2.74 -3.99
N ALA A 15 6.69 3.08 -2.70
CA ALA A 15 6.85 2.11 -1.62
C ALA A 15 5.73 1.05 -1.63
N GLU A 16 4.48 1.44 -1.90
CA GLU A 16 3.36 0.49 -2.05
C GLU A 16 3.54 -0.42 -3.25
N TRP A 17 4.05 0.10 -4.37
CA TRP A 17 4.35 -0.73 -5.53
C TRP A 17 5.38 -1.80 -5.22
N VAL A 18 6.46 -1.44 -4.52
CA VAL A 18 7.49 -2.40 -4.09
C VAL A 18 6.89 -3.43 -3.14
N ARG A 19 6.08 -3.01 -2.16
CA ARG A 19 5.43 -3.92 -1.21
C ARG A 19 4.45 -4.89 -1.90
N GLY A 20 3.58 -4.37 -2.76
CA GLY A 20 2.61 -5.16 -3.51
C GLY A 20 3.27 -6.18 -4.46
N ILE A 21 4.30 -5.77 -5.21
CA ILE A 21 5.11 -6.69 -6.03
C ILE A 21 5.78 -7.75 -5.16
N GLY A 22 6.34 -7.36 -4.02
CA GLY A 22 6.96 -8.29 -3.07
C GLY A 22 5.98 -9.35 -2.56
N LEU A 23 4.75 -8.96 -2.23
CA LEU A 23 3.70 -9.89 -1.79
C LEU A 23 3.30 -10.86 -2.92
N VAL A 24 3.07 -10.35 -4.13
CA VAL A 24 2.75 -11.20 -5.30
C VAL A 24 3.88 -12.19 -5.57
N ALA A 25 5.13 -11.73 -5.59
CA ALA A 25 6.28 -12.56 -5.82
C ALA A 25 6.47 -13.63 -4.72
N ALA A 26 6.30 -13.26 -3.45
CA ALA A 26 6.42 -14.18 -2.33
C ALA A 26 5.36 -15.29 -2.38
N GLY A 27 4.10 -14.93 -2.64
CA GLY A 27 3.03 -15.92 -2.78
C GLY A 27 3.23 -16.80 -4.01
N ALA A 28 3.60 -16.23 -5.15
CA ALA A 28 3.86 -17.00 -6.38
C ALA A 28 5.04 -17.97 -6.22
N LEU A 29 6.12 -17.55 -5.56
CA LEU A 29 7.27 -18.40 -5.27
C LEU A 29 6.90 -19.54 -4.32
N THR A 30 6.17 -19.24 -3.25
CA THR A 30 5.70 -20.27 -2.30
C THR A 30 4.80 -21.29 -2.98
N TYR A 31 3.85 -20.85 -3.81
CA TYR A 31 3.00 -21.74 -4.58
C TYR A 31 3.76 -22.56 -5.64
N GLY A 32 4.75 -21.95 -6.29
CA GLY A 32 5.64 -22.63 -7.24
C GLY A 32 6.49 -23.72 -6.58
N LEU A 33 6.98 -23.48 -5.36
CA LEU A 33 7.72 -24.48 -4.58
C LEU A 33 6.85 -25.68 -4.16
N LEU A 34 5.52 -25.50 -4.08
CA LEU A 34 4.55 -26.59 -3.89
C LEU A 34 4.24 -27.37 -5.19
N GLY A 35 4.91 -27.05 -6.30
CA GLY A 35 4.70 -27.71 -7.59
C GLY A 35 3.71 -27.01 -8.51
N GLY A 36 3.16 -25.84 -8.13
CA GLY A 36 2.29 -25.03 -8.98
C GLY A 36 0.90 -25.62 -9.24
N THR A 37 0.53 -26.69 -8.53
CA THR A 37 -0.81 -27.28 -8.55
C THR A 37 -1.38 -27.33 -7.15
N MET A 38 -2.71 -27.23 -7.02
CA MET A 38 -3.35 -27.27 -5.71
C MET A 38 -3.11 -28.63 -5.02
N PRO A 39 -2.51 -28.67 -3.82
CA PRO A 39 -2.31 -29.92 -3.10
C PRO A 39 -3.64 -30.57 -2.71
N PRO A 40 -3.67 -31.91 -2.57
CA PRO A 40 -4.86 -32.65 -2.16
C PRO A 40 -5.33 -32.25 -0.75
N GLU A 41 -6.59 -32.59 -0.46
CA GLU A 41 -7.22 -32.23 0.81
C GLU A 41 -6.56 -32.89 2.04
N GLY A 42 -6.59 -32.21 3.18
CA GLY A 42 -6.18 -32.77 4.48
C GLY A 42 -4.71 -32.54 4.88
N GLY A 43 -3.85 -32.05 3.99
CA GLY A 43 -2.44 -31.76 4.29
C GLY A 43 -2.13 -30.30 4.59
N LEU A 44 -1.01 -30.06 5.29
CA LEU A 44 -0.47 -28.71 5.54
C LEU A 44 -0.15 -27.96 4.24
N ASP A 45 0.33 -28.67 3.22
CA ASP A 45 0.65 -28.11 1.90
C ASP A 45 -0.55 -27.38 1.28
N ARG A 46 -1.77 -27.88 1.51
CA ARG A 46 -2.99 -27.22 1.01
C ARG A 46 -3.24 -25.89 1.73
N ALA A 47 -3.02 -25.83 3.03
CA ALA A 47 -3.14 -24.58 3.79
C ALA A 47 -2.08 -23.57 3.34
N VAL A 48 -0.84 -24.01 3.09
CA VAL A 48 0.24 -23.17 2.56
C VAL A 48 -0.10 -22.66 1.15
N ALA A 49 -0.67 -23.50 0.29
CA ALA A 49 -1.13 -23.09 -1.04
C ALA A 49 -2.22 -22.02 -0.96
N ILE A 50 -3.23 -22.19 -0.09
CA ILE A 50 -4.28 -21.19 0.14
C ILE A 50 -3.69 -19.88 0.66
N ALA A 51 -2.79 -19.96 1.65
CA ALA A 51 -2.10 -18.80 2.19
C ALA A 51 -1.30 -18.07 1.09
N SER A 52 -0.64 -18.81 0.20
CA SER A 52 0.10 -18.25 -0.94
C SER A 52 -0.82 -17.48 -1.89
N PHE A 53 -2.00 -18.03 -2.22
CA PHE A 53 -2.99 -17.30 -3.02
C PHE A 53 -3.53 -16.06 -2.31
N ALA A 54 -3.75 -16.13 -0.99
CA ALA A 54 -4.15 -14.97 -0.21
C ALA A 54 -3.06 -13.88 -0.24
N THR A 55 -1.78 -14.24 -0.16
CA THR A 55 -0.65 -13.30 -0.28
C THR A 55 -0.61 -12.67 -1.68
N ILE A 56 -0.80 -13.45 -2.75
CA ILE A 56 -0.89 -12.93 -4.13
C ILE A 56 -2.06 -11.94 -4.25
N ALA A 57 -3.24 -12.34 -3.78
CA ALA A 57 -4.43 -11.50 -3.84
C ALA A 57 -4.24 -10.18 -3.08
N LEU A 58 -3.67 -10.23 -1.87
CA LEU A 58 -3.33 -9.04 -1.09
C LEU A 58 -2.36 -8.12 -1.83
N GLY A 59 -1.30 -8.67 -2.42
CA GLY A 59 -0.36 -7.89 -3.22
C GLY A 59 -1.00 -7.27 -4.46
N ALA A 60 -1.87 -8.00 -5.16
CA ALA A 60 -2.57 -7.50 -6.33
C ALA A 60 -3.58 -6.39 -5.98
N VAL A 61 -4.35 -6.56 -4.90
CA VAL A 61 -5.27 -5.53 -4.39
C VAL A 61 -4.51 -4.26 -3.99
N ASP A 62 -3.36 -4.42 -3.34
CA ASP A 62 -2.51 -3.30 -2.96
C ASP A 62 -2.00 -2.51 -4.16
N LEU A 63 -1.51 -3.20 -5.20
CA LEU A 63 -1.11 -2.59 -6.46
C LEU A 63 -2.28 -1.87 -7.15
N LEU A 64 -3.44 -2.51 -7.19
CA LEU A 64 -4.65 -1.93 -7.78
C LEU A 64 -5.05 -0.64 -7.07
N PHE A 65 -5.10 -0.64 -5.74
CA PHE A 65 -5.45 0.56 -4.97
C PHE A 65 -4.38 1.64 -5.08
N SER A 66 -3.10 1.29 -5.02
CA SER A 66 -2.01 2.24 -5.25
C SER A 66 -2.13 2.91 -6.62
N ALA A 67 -2.39 2.14 -7.68
CA ALA A 67 -2.61 2.65 -9.02
C ALA A 67 -3.87 3.54 -9.11
N LEU A 68 -4.98 3.13 -8.52
CA LEU A 68 -6.24 3.89 -8.49
C LEU A 68 -6.09 5.22 -7.78
N PHE A 69 -5.42 5.26 -6.62
CA PHE A 69 -5.21 6.49 -5.86
C PHE A 69 -4.24 7.42 -6.59
N ALA A 70 -3.16 6.90 -7.18
CA ALA A 70 -2.25 7.68 -8.02
C ALA A 70 -2.98 8.29 -9.22
N ALA A 71 -3.75 7.49 -9.97
CA ALA A 71 -4.52 7.95 -11.12
C ALA A 71 -5.56 9.02 -10.73
N THR A 72 -6.25 8.82 -9.60
CA THR A 72 -7.23 9.79 -9.08
C THR A 72 -6.56 11.10 -8.69
N ALA A 73 -5.41 11.04 -8.00
CA ALA A 73 -4.65 12.22 -7.62
C ALA A 73 -4.14 13.00 -8.85
N LEU A 74 -3.64 12.30 -9.88
CA LEU A 74 -3.23 12.90 -11.15
C LEU A 74 -4.39 13.58 -11.86
N ARG A 75 -5.57 12.92 -11.91
CA ARG A 75 -6.78 13.49 -12.51
C ARG A 75 -7.24 14.75 -11.78
N LEU A 76 -7.28 14.75 -10.44
CA LEU A 76 -7.65 15.93 -9.67
C LEU A 76 -6.67 17.08 -9.88
N ARG A 77 -5.37 16.77 -9.97
CA ARG A 77 -4.34 17.77 -10.30
C ARG A 77 -4.55 18.38 -11.68
N ALA A 78 -4.87 17.58 -12.69
CA ALA A 78 -5.18 18.07 -14.04
C ALA A 78 -6.40 19.02 -14.03
N LEU A 79 -7.39 18.76 -13.17
CA LEU A 79 -8.56 19.60 -12.95
C LEU A 79 -8.32 20.78 -11.98
N LYS A 80 -7.08 20.99 -11.52
CA LYS A 80 -6.71 22.00 -10.50
C LYS A 80 -7.49 21.87 -9.17
N LEU A 81 -7.99 20.67 -8.87
CA LEU A 81 -8.67 20.33 -7.63
C LEU A 81 -7.68 19.80 -6.58
N PRO A 82 -7.95 20.01 -5.28
CA PRO A 82 -7.06 19.54 -4.22
C PRO A 82 -7.02 18.00 -4.17
N PRO A 83 -5.84 17.36 -4.19
CA PRO A 83 -5.70 15.90 -4.17
C PRO A 83 -5.75 15.32 -2.74
N ASP A 84 -6.26 16.04 -1.75
CA ASP A 84 -6.22 15.64 -0.33
C ASP A 84 -6.89 14.29 -0.07
N ARG A 85 -8.02 14.04 -0.74
CA ARG A 85 -8.83 12.83 -0.53
C ARG A 85 -8.12 11.54 -0.95
N PRO A 86 -7.60 11.39 -2.18
CA PRO A 86 -6.89 10.17 -2.57
C PRO A 86 -5.62 9.94 -1.74
N VAL A 87 -4.90 10.99 -1.34
CA VAL A 87 -3.69 10.85 -0.51
C VAL A 87 -4.05 10.30 0.88
N ASN A 88 -5.10 10.82 1.52
CA ASN A 88 -5.56 10.31 2.81
C ASN A 88 -6.06 8.86 2.74
N LEU A 89 -6.78 8.51 1.67
CA LEU A 89 -7.25 7.13 1.46
C LEU A 89 -6.09 6.16 1.27
N GLN A 90 -5.08 6.55 0.50
CA GLN A 90 -3.88 5.75 0.31
C GLN A 90 -3.10 5.58 1.63
N ALA A 91 -2.90 6.65 2.41
CA ALA A 91 -2.26 6.56 3.71
C ALA A 91 -3.04 5.67 4.69
N GLY A 92 -4.37 5.77 4.70
CA GLY A 92 -5.22 4.91 5.51
C GLY A 92 -5.14 3.43 5.09
N TRP A 93 -5.18 3.15 3.79
CA TRP A 93 -4.99 1.81 3.24
C TRP A 93 -3.62 1.23 3.61
N SER A 94 -2.57 2.03 3.42
CA SER A 94 -1.19 1.70 3.79
C SER A 94 -1.07 1.26 5.25
N ALA A 95 -1.64 2.06 6.15
CA ALA A 95 -1.60 1.78 7.57
C ALA A 95 -2.40 0.51 7.93
N ALA A 96 -3.61 0.37 7.37
CA ALA A 96 -4.44 -0.81 7.60
C ALA A 96 -3.75 -2.10 7.13
N LEU A 97 -3.16 -2.08 5.94
CA LEU A 97 -2.47 -3.25 5.39
C LEU A 97 -1.16 -3.54 6.14
N SER A 98 -0.42 -2.50 6.56
CA SER A 98 0.78 -2.68 7.39
C SER A 98 0.44 -3.37 8.73
N LEU A 99 -0.64 -2.94 9.38
CA LEU A 99 -1.12 -3.57 10.61
C LEU A 99 -1.56 -5.02 10.37
N LEU A 100 -2.29 -5.28 9.28
CA LEU A 100 -2.68 -6.64 8.90
C LEU A 100 -1.46 -7.54 8.68
N LEU A 101 -0.44 -7.04 7.99
CA LEU A 101 0.79 -7.80 7.69
C LEU A 101 1.60 -8.07 8.96
N ILE A 102 1.66 -7.13 9.91
CA ILE A 102 2.26 -7.33 11.24
C ILE A 102 1.54 -8.48 11.97
N VAL A 103 0.20 -8.44 12.01
CA VAL A 103 -0.62 -9.49 12.65
C VAL A 103 -0.41 -10.85 11.96
N ALA A 104 -0.23 -10.85 10.65
CA ALA A 104 0.09 -12.04 9.86
C ALA A 104 1.56 -12.51 10.01
N GLY A 105 2.37 -11.88 10.88
CA GLY A 105 3.75 -12.29 11.16
C GLY A 105 4.78 -11.89 10.10
N ASN A 106 4.46 -10.91 9.25
CA ASN A 106 5.42 -10.41 8.24
C ASN A 106 6.55 -9.59 8.88
N PRO A 107 7.70 -9.43 8.20
CA PRO A 107 8.82 -8.64 8.71
C PRO A 107 8.41 -7.24 9.15
N LEU A 108 8.77 -6.85 10.38
CA LEU A 108 8.31 -5.60 10.99
C LEU A 108 8.89 -4.35 10.34
N ALA A 109 10.16 -4.38 9.94
CA ALA A 109 10.86 -3.19 9.45
C ALA A 109 10.15 -2.53 8.25
N PRO A 110 9.79 -3.27 7.16
CA PRO A 110 8.98 -2.71 6.09
C PRO A 110 7.65 -2.10 6.57
N GLN A 111 6.94 -2.78 7.47
CA GLN A 111 5.61 -2.31 7.92
C GLN A 111 5.71 -1.03 8.77
N ILE A 112 6.73 -0.92 9.63
CA ILE A 112 6.99 0.29 10.40
C ILE A 112 7.34 1.45 9.48
N THR A 113 8.17 1.21 8.45
CA THR A 113 8.49 2.22 7.43
C THR A 113 7.24 2.71 6.70
N MET A 114 6.35 1.79 6.30
CA MET A 114 5.09 2.14 5.64
C MET A 114 4.17 2.97 6.53
N LEU A 115 4.02 2.60 7.80
CA LEU A 115 3.25 3.37 8.80
C LEU A 115 3.82 4.79 8.99
N ALA A 116 5.14 4.92 9.04
CA ALA A 116 5.81 6.21 9.14
C ALA A 116 5.55 7.07 7.89
N LEU A 117 5.71 6.50 6.69
CA LEU A 117 5.44 7.19 5.42
C LEU A 117 3.99 7.65 5.31
N ALA A 118 3.03 6.79 5.67
CA ALA A 118 1.60 7.12 5.68
C ALA A 118 1.29 8.26 6.67
N SER A 119 1.92 8.23 7.84
CA SER A 119 1.77 9.26 8.87
C SER A 119 2.35 10.60 8.41
N VAL A 120 3.55 10.60 7.81
CA VAL A 120 4.19 11.80 7.24
C VAL A 120 3.35 12.38 6.11
N ALA A 121 2.83 11.55 5.21
CA ALA A 121 1.96 12.00 4.12
C ALA A 121 0.70 12.70 4.66
N THR A 122 0.06 12.11 5.67
CA THR A 122 -1.14 12.68 6.30
C THR A 122 -0.82 13.98 7.06
N ALA A 123 0.27 14.02 7.81
CA ALA A 123 0.71 15.20 8.55
C ALA A 123 1.04 16.39 7.61
N ALA A 124 1.71 16.11 6.49
CA ALA A 124 2.03 17.11 5.47
C ALA A 124 0.76 17.73 4.85
N LEU A 125 -0.32 16.97 4.67
CA LEU A 125 -1.61 17.51 4.22
C LEU A 125 -2.23 18.46 5.25
N ARG A 126 -2.17 18.10 6.54
CA ARG A 126 -2.77 18.89 7.64
C ARG A 126 -2.09 20.24 7.82
N LEU A 127 -0.75 20.26 7.88
CA LEU A 127 0.03 21.49 8.02
C LEU A 127 -0.32 22.55 6.97
N ILE A 128 -0.52 22.13 5.72
CA ILE A 128 -0.85 23.04 4.61
C ILE A 128 -2.28 23.57 4.70
N ARG A 129 -3.22 22.76 5.21
CA ARG A 129 -4.59 23.22 5.43
C ARG A 129 -4.61 24.34 6.47
N ASP A 130 -3.82 24.20 7.54
CA ASP A 130 -3.70 25.20 8.59
C ASP A 130 -3.04 26.50 8.10
N GLU A 131 -1.99 26.41 7.26
CA GLU A 131 -1.40 27.60 6.60
C GLU A 131 -2.40 28.35 5.72
N ARG A 132 -3.23 27.61 4.97
CA ARG A 132 -4.23 28.22 4.09
C ARG A 132 -5.36 28.90 4.86
N GLY A 133 -5.72 28.37 6.03
CA GLY A 133 -6.71 28.97 6.93
C GLY A 133 -6.18 30.18 7.71
N ARG A 134 -4.86 30.31 7.90
CA ARG A 134 -4.23 31.50 8.53
C ARG A 134 -4.03 32.69 7.58
N ASN A 135 -4.01 32.45 6.26
CA ASN A 135 -3.66 33.44 5.25
C ASN A 135 -4.85 33.91 4.39
N GLY A 136 -6.09 33.59 4.77
CA GLY A 136 -7.33 34.03 4.12
C GLY A 136 -8.21 34.77 5.11
#